data_AF-A0A7W3PCV6-F1
#
_entry.id   AF-A0A7W3PCV6-F1
#
_cell.length_a   1.000
_cell.length_b   1.000
_cell.length_c   1.000
_cell.angle_alpha   90.00
_cell.angle_beta   90.00
_cell.angle_gamma   90.00
#
_symmetry.space_group_name_H-M   'P 1'
#
loop_
_entity.id
_entity.type
_entity.pdbx_description
1 polymer ?
#
loop_
_entity_poly.entity_id
_entity_poly.type
_entity_poly.pdbx_seq_one_letter_code
_entity_poly.pdbx_strand_id
1 'polypeptide(L)'
;MTDNFTPDRDVSADPDVALLELTAFELITLLSQGTTEAGRRTTEMLRLPEVPQDSPLLGAGLSSLVVRRLARTEDGALVPLGKLAALSNVLFTADTWVEATGITDRENNAALLIGSLHGSVVVEPRPNGIWQVLPLESSEPVRVAASRYVQAAFRTLEGRPFGGSVKVTDAKGARTAAVRVAADDTWQLVHGPVDQKLEPAPVRPDPTFRILAEAVA
;
A
#
# COMPACT_ATOMS: atom_id res chain seq x y z
N MET A 1 -44.53 -5.32 -8.20
CA MET A 1 -43.77 -4.22 -7.57
C MET A 1 -42.88 -4.87 -6.54
N THR A 2 -41.67 -5.23 -6.94
CA THR A 2 -40.63 -5.79 -6.08
C THR A 2 -39.30 -5.35 -6.67
N ASP A 3 -38.58 -4.57 -5.87
CA ASP A 3 -37.27 -3.99 -6.11
C ASP A 3 -36.26 -5.04 -6.58
N ASN A 4 -35.60 -4.78 -7.71
CA ASN A 4 -34.36 -5.44 -8.06
C ASN A 4 -33.22 -4.69 -7.36
N PHE A 5 -32.97 -5.08 -6.11
CA PHE A 5 -31.71 -4.80 -5.45
C PHE A 5 -30.64 -5.64 -6.13
N THR A 6 -29.88 -5.04 -7.05
CA THR A 6 -28.65 -5.64 -7.58
C THR A 6 -27.56 -5.33 -6.57
N PRO A 7 -27.06 -6.30 -5.77
CA PRO A 7 -25.92 -6.04 -4.91
C PRO A 7 -24.72 -5.68 -5.78
N ASP A 8 -23.98 -4.69 -5.30
CA ASP A 8 -22.77 -4.11 -5.87
C ASP A 8 -21.85 -5.15 -6.51
N ARG A 9 -21.26 -4.76 -7.65
CA ARG A 9 -20.26 -5.52 -8.40
C ARG A 9 -19.30 -6.25 -7.49
N ASP A 10 -19.40 -7.58 -7.51
CA ASP A 10 -18.36 -8.46 -7.03
C ASP A 10 -17.12 -8.25 -7.92
N VAL A 11 -16.15 -7.50 -7.39
CA VAL A 11 -14.88 -7.20 -8.05
C VAL A 11 -14.01 -8.45 -8.23
N SER A 12 -14.42 -9.60 -7.68
CA SER A 12 -13.73 -10.89 -7.87
C SER A 12 -13.99 -11.55 -9.24
N ALA A 13 -14.95 -11.05 -10.02
CA ALA A 13 -15.35 -11.66 -11.28
C ALA A 13 -14.59 -11.17 -12.53
N ASP A 14 -13.62 -10.26 -12.38
CA ASP A 14 -12.75 -9.85 -13.49
C ASP A 14 -11.41 -10.64 -13.44
N PRO A 15 -11.21 -11.64 -14.32
CA PRO A 15 -9.98 -12.41 -14.38
C PRO A 15 -8.74 -11.58 -14.75
N ASP A 16 -8.92 -10.33 -15.21
CA ASP A 16 -7.85 -9.38 -15.56
C ASP A 16 -7.51 -8.39 -14.45
N VAL A 17 -8.16 -8.43 -13.27
CA VAL A 17 -7.62 -7.74 -12.10
C VAL A 17 -6.43 -8.55 -11.59
N ALA A 18 -5.24 -8.03 -11.81
CA ALA A 18 -3.97 -8.61 -11.39
C ALA A 18 -3.75 -8.63 -9.85
N LEU A 19 -4.82 -8.80 -9.07
CA LEU A 19 -4.80 -8.95 -7.62
C LEU A 19 -3.99 -10.19 -7.24
N LEU A 20 -3.08 -10.01 -6.29
CA LEU A 20 -2.35 -11.06 -5.61
C LEU A 20 -2.60 -10.94 -4.11
N GLU A 21 -3.09 -12.02 -3.51
CA GLU A 21 -3.30 -12.10 -2.06
C GLU A 21 -2.23 -12.96 -1.43
N LEU A 22 -1.53 -12.41 -0.44
CA LEU A 22 -0.48 -13.08 0.32
C LEU A 22 -0.81 -13.06 1.80
N THR A 23 -0.52 -14.14 2.51
CA THR A 23 -0.45 -14.08 3.96
C THR A 23 0.79 -13.31 4.40
N ALA A 24 0.79 -12.80 5.63
CA ALA A 24 1.96 -12.17 6.22
C ALA A 24 3.20 -13.08 6.16
N PHE A 25 3.05 -14.38 6.40
CA PHE A 25 4.17 -15.32 6.33
C PHE A 25 4.66 -15.59 4.91
N GLU A 26 3.80 -15.60 3.90
CA GLU A 26 4.25 -15.68 2.50
C GLU A 26 5.07 -14.43 2.11
N LEU A 27 4.65 -13.25 2.55
CA LEU A 27 5.36 -12.00 2.29
C LEU A 27 6.69 -11.91 3.08
N ILE A 28 6.70 -12.34 4.34
CA ILE A 28 7.92 -12.45 5.16
C ILE A 28 8.89 -13.45 4.53
N THR A 29 8.43 -14.66 4.16
CA THR A 29 9.27 -15.67 3.50
C THR A 29 9.84 -15.15 2.18
N LEU A 30 9.05 -14.40 1.41
CA LEU A 30 9.55 -13.79 0.18
C LEU A 30 10.66 -12.78 0.48
N LEU A 31 10.40 -11.82 1.37
CA LEU A 31 11.35 -10.75 1.69
C LEU A 31 12.58 -11.26 2.46
N SER A 32 12.49 -12.41 3.14
CA SER A 32 13.63 -13.03 3.82
C SER A 32 14.67 -13.63 2.86
N GLN A 33 14.34 -13.83 1.58
CA GLN A 33 15.27 -14.35 0.57
C GLN A 33 16.28 -13.30 0.10
N GLY A 34 15.94 -12.00 0.21
CA GLY A 34 16.74 -10.92 -0.34
C GLY A 34 17.60 -10.23 0.71
N THR A 35 18.84 -9.94 0.36
CA THR A 35 19.77 -9.12 1.17
C THR A 35 19.85 -7.68 0.68
N THR A 36 19.02 -7.29 -0.29
CA THR A 36 19.00 -5.93 -0.85
C THR A 36 18.52 -4.94 0.20
N GLU A 37 19.11 -3.74 0.19
CA GLU A 37 18.67 -2.64 1.05
C GLU A 37 17.19 -2.27 0.81
N ALA A 38 16.73 -2.28 -0.44
CA ALA A 38 15.34 -2.02 -0.80
C ALA A 38 14.37 -3.05 -0.21
N GLY A 39 14.72 -4.35 -0.25
CA GLY A 39 13.96 -5.41 0.40
C GLY A 39 13.86 -5.22 1.91
N ARG A 40 14.99 -4.92 2.57
CA ARG A 40 15.02 -4.63 4.02
C ARG A 40 14.14 -3.42 4.36
N ARG A 41 14.27 -2.34 3.60
CA ARG A 41 13.46 -1.14 3.78
C ARG A 41 11.97 -1.41 3.56
N THR A 42 11.63 -2.24 2.58
CA THR A 42 10.26 -2.66 2.31
C THR A 42 9.66 -3.44 3.49
N THR A 43 10.42 -4.37 4.09
CA THR A 43 10.03 -5.07 5.33
C THR A 43 9.74 -4.09 6.47
N GLU A 44 10.62 -3.10 6.66
CA GLU A 44 10.44 -2.04 7.67
C GLU A 44 9.17 -1.22 7.41
N MET A 45 8.95 -0.78 6.17
CA MET A 45 7.79 0.04 5.78
C MET A 45 6.47 -0.71 5.90
N LEU A 46 6.46 -2.03 5.63
CA LEU A 46 5.31 -2.90 5.84
C LEU A 46 5.09 -3.28 7.31
N ARG A 47 6.03 -2.93 8.20
CA ARG A 47 6.00 -3.26 9.63
C ARG A 47 5.86 -4.77 9.87
N LEU A 48 6.47 -5.58 9.00
CA LEU A 48 6.47 -7.03 9.16
C LEU A 48 7.37 -7.41 10.33
N PRO A 49 6.98 -8.40 11.16
CA PRO A 49 7.81 -8.86 12.26
C PRO A 49 9.08 -9.53 11.72
N GLU A 50 10.17 -9.36 12.47
CA GLU A 50 11.37 -10.16 12.25
C GLU A 50 11.10 -11.61 12.65
N VAL A 51 11.45 -12.54 11.77
CA VAL A 51 11.29 -13.98 11.99
C VAL A 51 12.66 -14.65 11.86
N PRO A 52 13.09 -15.44 12.85
CA PRO A 52 14.35 -16.20 12.76
C PRO A 52 14.40 -17.10 11.53
N GLN A 53 15.57 -17.23 10.91
CA GLN A 53 15.76 -18.00 9.67
C GLN A 53 15.43 -19.50 9.81
N ASP A 54 15.57 -20.05 11.01
CA ASP A 54 15.23 -21.43 11.36
C ASP A 54 13.77 -21.61 11.84
N SER A 55 12.98 -20.53 11.81
CA SER A 55 11.59 -20.57 12.29
C SER A 55 10.72 -21.46 11.39
N PRO A 56 9.89 -22.35 11.97
CA PRO A 56 8.93 -23.14 11.21
C PRO A 56 7.89 -22.27 10.46
N LEU A 57 7.73 -21.01 10.86
CA LEU A 57 6.83 -20.05 10.21
C LEU A 57 7.30 -19.69 8.78
N LEU A 58 8.62 -19.60 8.56
CA LEU A 58 9.17 -19.39 7.22
C LEU A 58 8.94 -20.61 6.32
N GLY A 59 9.06 -21.81 6.90
CA GLY A 59 8.73 -23.06 6.23
C GLY A 59 7.25 -23.17 5.84
N ALA A 60 6.35 -22.67 6.69
CA ALA A 60 4.91 -22.59 6.39
C ALA A 60 4.63 -21.61 5.24
N GLY A 61 5.24 -20.42 5.26
CA GLY A 61 5.13 -19.45 4.16
C GLY A 61 5.65 -20.02 2.83
N LEU A 62 6.82 -20.67 2.84
CA LEU A 62 7.41 -21.34 1.68
C LEU A 62 6.47 -22.42 1.12
N SER A 63 5.99 -23.31 2.00
CA SER A 63 5.10 -24.40 1.62
C SER A 63 3.81 -23.86 0.99
N SER A 64 3.24 -22.79 1.55
CA SER A 64 2.05 -22.13 1.00
C SER A 64 2.31 -21.57 -0.41
N LEU A 65 3.41 -20.83 -0.61
CA LEU A 65 3.79 -20.29 -1.93
C LEU A 65 3.95 -21.39 -2.99
N VAL A 66 4.58 -22.51 -2.62
CA VAL A 66 4.81 -23.64 -3.53
C VAL A 66 3.51 -24.36 -3.87
N VAL A 67 2.67 -24.69 -2.87
CA VAL A 67 1.39 -25.37 -3.08
C VAL A 67 0.44 -24.53 -3.94
N ARG A 68 0.46 -23.20 -3.74
CA ARG A 68 -0.31 -22.23 -4.55
C ARG A 68 0.31 -21.96 -5.92
N ARG A 69 1.44 -22.59 -6.26
CA ARG A 69 2.18 -22.43 -7.52
C ARG A 69 2.62 -20.98 -7.79
N LEU A 70 2.82 -20.20 -6.72
CA LEU A 70 3.36 -18.85 -6.78
C LEU A 70 4.89 -18.85 -6.75
N ALA A 71 5.50 -19.94 -6.30
CA ALA A 71 6.94 -20.15 -6.33
C ALA A 71 7.27 -21.63 -6.54
N ARG A 72 8.54 -21.91 -6.85
CA ARG A 72 9.13 -23.26 -6.79
C ARG A 72 10.39 -23.22 -5.95
N THR A 73 10.92 -24.39 -5.60
CA THR A 73 12.24 -24.51 -4.97
C THR A 73 13.25 -25.03 -5.99
N GLU A 74 14.41 -24.39 -6.06
CA GLU A 74 15.53 -24.80 -6.91
C GLU A 74 16.81 -24.67 -6.10
N ASP A 75 17.58 -25.76 -5.98
CA ASP A 75 18.80 -25.83 -5.16
C ASP A 75 18.64 -25.31 -3.72
N GLY A 76 17.46 -25.51 -3.13
CA GLY A 76 17.13 -25.07 -1.77
C GLY A 76 16.72 -23.59 -1.66
N ALA A 77 16.69 -22.84 -2.76
CA ALA A 77 16.23 -21.45 -2.81
C ALA A 77 14.77 -21.35 -3.29
N LEU A 78 14.04 -20.35 -2.77
CA LEU A 78 12.72 -19.98 -3.29
C LEU A 78 12.89 -19.23 -4.62
N VAL A 79 12.25 -19.71 -5.68
CA VAL A 79 12.18 -19.04 -6.98
C VAL A 79 10.74 -18.60 -7.25
N PRO A 80 10.44 -17.29 -7.12
CA PRO A 80 9.12 -16.73 -7.43
C PRO A 80 8.71 -16.98 -8.89
N LEU A 81 7.40 -17.14 -9.13
CA LEU A 81 6.81 -17.38 -10.44
C LEU A 81 5.71 -16.36 -10.76
N GLY A 82 5.48 -16.09 -12.04
CA GLY A 82 4.36 -15.28 -12.53
C GLY A 82 4.22 -13.93 -11.82
N LYS A 83 3.01 -13.65 -11.27
CA LYS A 83 2.71 -12.40 -10.54
C LYS A 83 3.61 -12.20 -9.31
N LEU A 84 4.03 -13.28 -8.63
CA LEU A 84 4.93 -13.18 -7.49
C LEU A 84 6.32 -12.74 -7.95
N ALA A 85 6.82 -13.23 -9.07
CA ALA A 85 8.12 -12.81 -9.61
C ALA A 85 8.14 -11.33 -9.98
N ALA A 86 7.07 -10.83 -10.61
CA ALA A 86 6.91 -9.41 -10.90
C ALA A 86 6.90 -8.57 -9.62
N LEU A 87 6.15 -9.02 -8.60
CA LEU A 87 6.14 -8.38 -7.29
C LEU A 87 7.53 -8.39 -6.64
N SER A 88 8.24 -9.52 -6.63
CA SER A 88 9.59 -9.63 -6.07
C SER A 88 10.54 -8.61 -6.67
N ASN A 89 10.50 -8.42 -8.00
CA ASN A 89 11.33 -7.40 -8.66
C ASN A 89 11.02 -6.00 -8.15
N VAL A 90 9.74 -5.65 -7.99
CA VAL A 90 9.35 -4.34 -7.43
C VAL A 90 9.84 -4.18 -5.99
N LEU A 91 9.61 -5.16 -5.12
CA LEU A 91 9.98 -5.05 -3.70
C LEU A 91 11.50 -4.97 -3.48
N PHE A 92 12.29 -5.73 -4.25
CA PHE A 92 13.75 -5.77 -4.11
C PHE A 92 14.50 -4.67 -4.87
N THR A 93 13.80 -3.87 -5.69
CA THR A 93 14.39 -2.73 -6.41
C THR A 93 13.67 -1.41 -6.14
N ALA A 94 12.82 -1.39 -5.11
CA ALA A 94 12.07 -0.22 -4.73
C ALA A 94 12.99 0.96 -4.39
N ASP A 95 12.63 2.14 -4.89
CA ASP A 95 13.32 3.41 -4.61
C ASP A 95 12.40 4.44 -3.94
N THR A 96 11.09 4.15 -3.93
CA THR A 96 10.05 5.05 -3.44
C THR A 96 9.01 4.26 -2.65
N TRP A 97 8.72 4.70 -1.42
CA TRP A 97 7.66 4.16 -0.59
C TRP A 97 6.71 5.27 -0.19
N VAL A 98 5.41 5.07 -0.38
CA VAL A 98 4.38 6.06 -0.09
C VAL A 98 3.31 5.45 0.81
N GLU A 99 3.30 5.84 2.08
CA GLU A 99 2.20 5.52 3.00
C GLU A 99 1.02 6.45 2.68
N ALA A 100 -0.16 5.88 2.43
CA ALA A 100 -1.39 6.62 2.18
C ALA A 100 -2.48 6.18 3.15
N THR A 101 -3.12 7.13 3.82
CA THR A 101 -4.14 6.84 4.84
C THR A 101 -5.35 7.73 4.69
N GLY A 102 -6.54 7.15 4.84
CA GLY A 102 -7.78 7.86 5.15
C GLY A 102 -8.28 7.46 6.53
N ILE A 103 -8.78 8.41 7.31
CA ILE A 103 -9.24 8.17 8.68
C ILE A 103 -10.49 9.02 8.97
N THR A 104 -11.43 8.43 9.71
CA THR A 104 -12.57 9.11 10.32
C THR A 104 -12.57 8.84 11.83
N ASP A 105 -13.62 9.27 12.53
CA ASP A 105 -13.85 8.93 13.94
C ASP A 105 -14.20 7.45 14.17
N ARG A 106 -14.46 6.69 13.09
CA ARG A 106 -14.94 5.31 13.16
C ARG A 106 -13.98 4.31 12.53
N GLU A 107 -13.39 4.69 11.39
CA GLU A 107 -12.71 3.77 10.51
C GLU A 107 -11.40 4.37 9.99
N ASN A 108 -10.49 3.50 9.57
CA ASN A 108 -9.31 3.90 8.82
C ASN A 108 -9.02 2.92 7.70
N ASN A 109 -8.46 3.44 6.62
CA ASN A 109 -7.89 2.68 5.52
C ASN A 109 -6.46 3.14 5.35
N ALA A 110 -5.52 2.20 5.24
CA ALA A 110 -4.11 2.50 5.04
C ALA A 110 -3.53 1.55 4.00
N ALA A 111 -2.66 2.06 3.13
CA ALA A 111 -1.92 1.25 2.19
C ALA A 111 -0.48 1.76 2.05
N LEU A 112 0.40 0.85 1.68
CA LEU A 112 1.76 1.17 1.26
C LEU A 112 1.83 1.05 -0.26
N LEU A 113 2.11 2.16 -0.94
CA LEU A 113 2.39 2.15 -2.37
C LEU A 113 3.91 2.14 -2.56
N ILE A 114 4.40 1.28 -3.45
CA ILE A 114 5.82 1.03 -3.65
C ILE A 114 6.14 1.27 -5.13
N GLY A 115 7.16 2.09 -5.38
CA GLY A 115 7.67 2.40 -6.71
C GLY A 115 9.06 1.84 -6.93
N SER A 116 9.30 1.34 -8.14
CA SER A 116 10.59 0.84 -8.61
C SER A 116 10.71 1.07 -10.11
N LEU A 117 11.92 0.86 -10.64
CA LEU A 117 12.16 0.82 -12.09
C LEU A 117 11.44 -0.34 -12.81
N HIS A 118 11.01 -1.36 -12.08
CA HIS A 118 10.30 -2.53 -12.60
C HIS A 118 8.78 -2.42 -12.50
N GLY A 119 8.25 -1.29 -12.02
CA GLY A 119 6.83 -1.05 -11.87
C GLY A 119 6.49 -0.55 -10.47
N SER A 120 5.18 -0.36 -10.23
CA SER A 120 4.66 0.12 -8.96
C SER A 120 3.48 -0.73 -8.51
N VAL A 121 3.32 -0.87 -7.20
CA VAL A 121 2.22 -1.65 -6.59
C VAL A 121 1.61 -0.88 -5.43
N VAL A 122 0.35 -1.16 -5.12
CA VAL A 122 -0.26 -0.86 -3.82
C VAL A 122 -0.38 -2.15 -3.02
N VAL A 123 0.01 -2.07 -1.76
CA VAL A 123 0.00 -3.17 -0.80
C VAL A 123 -0.88 -2.77 0.38
N GLU A 124 -2.03 -3.41 0.51
CA GLU A 124 -3.04 -3.10 1.52
C GLU A 124 -3.17 -4.25 2.53
N PRO A 125 -3.01 -3.99 3.84
CA PRO A 125 -3.30 -4.98 4.86
C PRO A 125 -4.81 -5.20 4.97
N ARG A 126 -5.21 -6.47 5.08
CA ARG A 126 -6.58 -6.92 5.30
C ARG A 126 -6.65 -7.71 6.62
N PRO A 127 -7.85 -7.93 7.17
CA PRO A 127 -8.02 -8.79 8.35
C PRO A 127 -7.37 -10.17 8.17
N ASN A 128 -7.05 -10.81 9.31
CA ASN A 128 -6.43 -12.14 9.36
C ASN A 128 -5.01 -12.23 8.78
N GLY A 129 -4.29 -11.11 8.72
CA GLY A 129 -2.90 -11.08 8.26
C GLY A 129 -2.76 -11.35 6.76
N ILE A 130 -3.80 -11.01 5.99
CA ILE A 130 -3.79 -11.06 4.53
C ILE A 130 -3.31 -9.70 4.01
N TRP A 131 -2.56 -9.72 2.92
CA TRP A 131 -2.10 -8.55 2.19
C TRP A 131 -2.60 -8.64 0.76
N GLN A 132 -3.34 -7.63 0.33
CA GLN A 132 -3.77 -7.47 -1.04
C GLN A 132 -2.73 -6.64 -1.80
N VAL A 133 -2.29 -7.15 -2.94
CA VAL A 133 -1.32 -6.49 -3.81
C VAL A 133 -1.95 -6.26 -5.17
N LEU A 134 -1.99 -5.00 -5.60
CA LEU A 134 -2.50 -4.61 -6.91
C LEU A 134 -1.40 -3.83 -7.64
N PRO A 135 -1.11 -4.14 -8.91
CA PRO A 135 -0.24 -3.30 -9.71
C PRO A 135 -0.87 -1.93 -9.97
N LEU A 136 -0.03 -0.92 -10.06
CA LEU A 136 -0.42 0.43 -10.45
C LEU A 136 -0.07 0.70 -11.92
N GLU A 137 -0.81 1.61 -12.53
CA GLU A 137 -0.54 2.08 -13.89
C GLU A 137 0.89 2.65 -14.02
N SER A 138 1.64 2.18 -15.02
CA SER A 138 3.08 2.49 -15.15
C SER A 138 3.37 3.96 -15.50
N SER A 139 2.39 4.71 -16.00
CA SER A 139 2.60 6.06 -16.53
C SER A 139 2.55 7.17 -15.48
N GLU A 140 2.19 6.86 -14.24
CA GLU A 140 2.03 7.88 -13.20
C GLU A 140 3.00 7.73 -12.03
N PRO A 141 3.37 8.84 -11.36
CA PRO A 141 4.16 8.76 -10.14
C PRO A 141 3.37 8.12 -8.98
N VAL A 142 4.03 7.36 -8.11
CA VAL A 142 3.39 6.66 -6.97
C VAL A 142 2.66 7.60 -6.00
N ARG A 143 3.19 8.81 -5.76
CA ARG A 143 2.49 9.85 -4.97
C ARG A 143 1.16 10.27 -5.60
N VAL A 144 1.02 10.11 -6.93
CA VAL A 144 -0.22 10.37 -7.64
C VAL A 144 -1.28 9.32 -7.30
N ALA A 145 -0.91 8.04 -7.40
CA ALA A 145 -1.74 6.92 -6.96
C ALA A 145 -2.16 7.07 -5.48
N ALA A 146 -1.24 7.50 -4.62
CA ALA A 146 -1.49 7.66 -3.19
C ALA A 146 -2.62 8.66 -2.90
N SER A 147 -2.71 9.79 -3.61
CA SER A 147 -3.86 10.68 -3.38
C SER A 147 -5.17 10.13 -3.93
N ARG A 148 -5.15 9.31 -5.00
CA ARG A 148 -6.37 8.63 -5.45
C ARG A 148 -6.83 7.60 -4.42
N TYR A 149 -5.90 6.93 -3.75
CA TYR A 149 -6.22 6.08 -2.61
C TYR A 149 -6.92 6.87 -1.48
N VAL A 150 -6.36 8.03 -1.11
CA VAL A 150 -7.00 8.93 -0.12
C VAL A 150 -8.38 9.42 -0.60
N GLN A 151 -8.52 9.77 -1.88
CA GLN A 151 -9.78 10.16 -2.49
C GLN A 151 -10.81 9.01 -2.41
N ALA A 152 -10.41 7.78 -2.70
CA ALA A 152 -11.27 6.61 -2.58
C ALA A 152 -11.71 6.43 -1.13
N ALA A 153 -10.78 6.51 -0.17
CA ALA A 153 -11.11 6.44 1.26
C ALA A 153 -12.08 7.56 1.69
N PHE A 154 -11.92 8.79 1.21
CA PHE A 154 -12.86 9.89 1.52
C PHE A 154 -14.29 9.62 1.03
N ARG A 155 -14.43 8.91 -0.10
CA ARG A 155 -15.72 8.54 -0.68
C ARG A 155 -16.37 7.36 0.03
N THR A 156 -15.58 6.41 0.52
CA THR A 156 -16.08 5.15 1.08
C THR A 156 -16.21 5.17 2.59
N LEU A 157 -15.34 5.90 3.31
CA LEU A 157 -15.39 5.96 4.77
C LEU A 157 -16.51 6.88 5.23
N GLU A 158 -17.35 6.35 6.12
CA GLU A 158 -18.40 7.12 6.78
C GLU A 158 -17.85 7.93 7.96
N GLY A 159 -18.51 9.04 8.27
CA GLY A 159 -18.18 9.90 9.39
C GLY A 159 -17.35 11.12 9.00
N ARG A 160 -17.44 12.15 9.84
CA ARG A 160 -16.67 13.41 9.73
C ARG A 160 -16.28 13.85 11.14
N PRO A 161 -15.13 14.52 11.34
CA PRO A 161 -14.17 14.96 10.31
C PRO A 161 -13.43 13.82 9.63
N PHE A 162 -12.98 14.05 8.40
CA PHE A 162 -12.10 13.15 7.67
C PHE A 162 -10.66 13.67 7.71
N GLY A 163 -9.71 12.77 7.92
CA GLY A 163 -8.28 13.01 7.73
C GLY A 163 -7.77 12.18 6.55
N GLY A 164 -6.98 12.79 5.67
CA GLY A 164 -6.24 12.10 4.62
C GLY A 164 -4.76 12.41 4.74
N SER A 165 -3.87 11.46 4.56
CA SER A 165 -2.43 11.71 4.58
C SER A 165 -1.68 10.92 3.52
N VAL A 166 -0.57 11.50 3.07
CA VAL A 166 0.42 10.87 2.19
C VAL A 166 1.79 11.16 2.78
N LYS A 167 2.58 10.12 3.02
CA LYS A 167 3.98 10.23 3.42
C LYS A 167 4.86 9.52 2.41
N VAL A 168 5.75 10.26 1.76
CA VAL A 168 6.72 9.74 0.81
C VAL A 168 8.07 9.57 1.50
N THR A 169 8.70 8.43 1.28
CA THR A 169 10.08 8.14 1.63
C THR A 169 10.81 7.70 0.36
N ASP A 170 11.84 8.45 -0.03
CA ASP A 170 12.69 8.14 -1.18
C ASP A 170 14.11 8.69 -0.94
N ALA A 171 14.95 8.75 -1.99
CA ALA A 171 16.31 9.28 -1.91
C ALA A 171 16.40 10.75 -1.44
N LYS A 172 15.31 11.54 -1.52
CA LYS A 172 15.26 12.92 -1.01
C LYS A 172 14.92 12.99 0.48
N GLY A 173 14.69 11.85 1.13
CA GLY A 173 14.26 11.76 2.52
C GLY A 173 12.74 11.62 2.67
N ALA A 174 12.26 11.77 3.91
CA ALA A 174 10.86 11.59 4.25
C ALA A 174 10.11 12.93 4.30
N ARG A 175 8.97 12.99 3.60
CA ARG A 175 8.09 14.17 3.56
C ARG A 175 6.63 13.74 3.65
N THR A 176 5.82 14.56 4.29
CA THR A 176 4.41 14.23 4.56
C THR A 176 3.51 15.40 4.19
N ALA A 177 2.30 15.07 3.77
CA ALA A 177 1.19 15.99 3.68
C ALA A 177 -0.05 15.34 4.30
N ALA A 178 -0.82 16.12 5.04
CA ALA A 178 -2.08 15.69 5.59
C ALA A 178 -3.14 16.77 5.40
N VAL A 179 -4.34 16.34 5.04
CA VAL A 179 -5.50 17.18 4.86
C VAL A 179 -6.55 16.78 5.90
N ARG A 180 -7.22 17.78 6.46
CA ARG A 180 -8.40 17.60 7.30
C ARG A 180 -9.58 18.22 6.58
N VAL A 181 -10.66 17.46 6.47
CA VAL A 181 -11.99 17.94 6.06
C VAL A 181 -12.87 17.92 7.31
N ALA A 182 -13.21 19.09 7.83
CA ALA A 182 -14.04 19.22 9.01
C ALA A 182 -15.51 18.86 8.74
N ALA A 183 -16.34 18.81 9.78
CA ALA A 183 -17.76 18.49 9.66
C ALA A 183 -18.58 19.57 8.93
N ASP A 184 -18.06 20.80 8.86
CA ASP A 184 -18.62 21.93 8.11
C ASP A 184 -18.02 22.06 6.70
N ASP A 185 -17.37 20.99 6.21
CA ASP A 185 -16.66 20.94 4.93
C ASP A 185 -15.55 21.99 4.76
N THR A 186 -14.99 22.51 5.86
CA THR A 186 -13.77 23.33 5.79
C THR A 186 -12.53 22.45 5.66
N TRP A 187 -11.61 22.88 4.79
CA TRP A 187 -10.39 22.13 4.46
C TRP A 187 -9.15 22.81 5.05
N GLN A 188 -8.31 22.00 5.68
CA GLN A 188 -7.00 22.42 6.18
C GLN A 188 -5.93 21.46 5.66
N LEU A 189 -4.78 21.99 5.26
CA LEU A 189 -3.62 21.22 4.83
C LEU A 189 -2.45 21.52 5.76
N VAL A 190 -1.66 20.49 6.05
CA VAL A 190 -0.35 20.60 6.65
C VAL A 190 0.63 19.77 5.81
N HIS A 191 1.83 20.29 5.55
CA HIS A 191 2.84 19.55 4.79
C HIS A 191 4.26 20.01 5.12
N GLY A 192 5.23 19.10 4.98
CA GLY A 192 6.63 19.36 5.27
C GLY A 192 7.41 18.10 5.64
N PRO A 193 8.63 18.25 6.18
CA PRO A 193 9.42 17.14 6.72
C PRO A 193 8.70 16.45 7.90
N VAL A 194 8.93 15.15 8.07
CA VAL A 194 8.23 14.31 9.07
C VAL A 194 8.60 14.67 10.52
N ASP A 195 9.73 15.33 10.73
CA ASP A 195 10.32 15.66 12.04
C ASP A 195 10.05 17.10 12.48
N GLN A 196 9.22 17.85 11.75
CA GLN A 196 8.90 19.24 12.05
C GLN A 196 7.48 19.40 12.59
N LYS A 197 7.32 20.27 13.57
CA LYS A 197 5.99 20.75 13.97
C LYS A 197 5.51 21.71 12.89
N LEU A 198 4.37 21.38 12.30
CA LEU A 198 3.78 22.12 11.19
C LEU A 198 2.40 22.63 11.62
N GLU A 199 2.07 23.85 11.22
CA GLU A 199 0.78 24.46 11.52
C GLU A 199 -0.20 24.25 10.34
N PRO A 200 -1.43 23.76 10.57
CA PRO A 200 -2.42 23.63 9.51
C PRO A 200 -2.83 24.97 8.91
N ALA A 201 -2.89 25.05 7.59
CA ALA A 201 -3.35 26.22 6.86
C ALA A 201 -4.69 25.92 6.15
N PRO A 202 -5.65 26.86 6.11
CA PRO A 202 -6.84 26.72 5.29
C PRO A 202 -6.49 26.57 3.81
N VAL A 203 -7.18 25.69 3.10
CA VAL A 203 -7.02 25.49 1.65
C VAL A 203 -8.37 25.48 0.95
N ARG A 204 -8.36 25.68 -0.37
CA ARG A 204 -9.57 25.46 -1.18
C ARG A 204 -9.90 23.97 -1.20
N PRO A 205 -11.20 23.59 -1.14
CA PRO A 205 -11.60 22.20 -1.30
C PRO A 205 -11.05 21.60 -2.59
N ASP A 206 -10.41 20.43 -2.48
CA ASP A 206 -9.89 19.68 -3.61
C ASP A 206 -10.42 18.23 -3.56
N PRO A 207 -11.57 17.94 -4.20
CA PRO A 207 -12.18 16.60 -4.17
C PRO A 207 -11.33 15.54 -4.88
N THR A 208 -10.25 15.92 -5.56
CA THR A 208 -9.28 15.01 -6.19
C THR A 208 -8.11 14.66 -5.27
N PHE A 209 -7.98 15.38 -4.15
CA PHE A 209 -6.88 15.25 -3.19
C PHE A 209 -5.48 15.42 -3.82
N ARG A 210 -5.39 15.97 -5.04
CA ARG A 210 -4.13 16.23 -5.75
C ARG A 210 -3.21 17.14 -4.97
N ILE A 211 -3.78 18.03 -4.16
CA ILE A 211 -3.05 18.87 -3.22
C ILE A 211 -2.10 18.08 -2.31
N LEU A 212 -2.42 16.84 -1.93
CA LEU A 212 -1.53 15.98 -1.15
C LEU A 212 -0.30 15.55 -1.95
N ALA A 213 -0.48 15.19 -3.22
CA ALA A 213 0.60 14.72 -4.08
C ALA A 213 1.53 15.87 -4.53
N GLU A 214 0.99 17.07 -4.71
CA GLU A 214 1.74 18.28 -4.99
C GLU A 214 2.58 18.70 -3.78
N ALA A 215 2.02 18.62 -2.58
CA ALA A 215 2.69 18.99 -1.33
C ALA A 215 3.88 18.06 -0.97
N VAL A 216 3.94 16.85 -1.53
CA VAL A 216 5.01 15.86 -1.34
C VAL A 216 5.80 15.58 -2.64
N ALA A 217 5.76 16.47 -3.62
CA ALA A 217 6.52 16.29 -4.88
C ALA A 217 8.04 16.39 -4.69
#